data_AF-A0A944V733-F1
#
_entry.id   AF-A0A944V733-F1
#
_cell.length_a   1.000
_cell.length_b   1.000
_cell.length_c   1.000
_cell.angle_alpha   90.00
_cell.angle_beta   90.00
_cell.angle_gamma   90.00
#
_symmetry.space_group_name_H-M   'P 1'
#
loop_
_entity.id
_entity.type
_entity.pdbx_description
1 polymer ?
#
loop_
_entity_poly.entity_id
_entity_poly.type
_entity_poly.pdbx_seq_one_letter_code
_entity_poly.pdbx_strand_id
1 'polypeptide(L)'
;TFSLAGSVIYTTCEPCPMCLAAIWWARIDTIYYASTRDDAARIGFDDAALYQEISLPVHQRRLPLIQQPSDKAAQLMREWIEKEDKIPY
;
A
#
# COMPACT_ATOMS: atom_id res chain seq x y z
N THR A 1 11.70 -16.75 4.16
CA THR A 1 11.88 -15.45 3.46
C THR A 1 10.55 -15.08 2.82
N PHE A 2 10.09 -13.84 3.00
CA PHE A 2 8.85 -13.30 2.40
C PHE A 2 9.18 -12.17 1.41
N SER A 3 10.30 -12.30 0.70
CA SER A 3 10.84 -11.32 -0.23
C SER A 3 10.95 -11.92 -1.63
N LEU A 4 10.67 -11.09 -2.63
CA LEU A 4 10.86 -11.33 -4.06
C LEU A 4 11.96 -10.41 -4.63
N ALA A 5 12.92 -9.98 -3.81
CA ALA A 5 14.09 -9.21 -4.25
C ALA A 5 14.82 -9.91 -5.41
N GLY A 6 15.31 -9.14 -6.37
CA GLY A 6 15.84 -9.62 -7.64
C GLY A 6 14.79 -9.94 -8.70
N SER A 7 13.49 -9.91 -8.35
CA SER A 7 12.41 -10.19 -9.30
C SER A 7 11.96 -8.93 -10.05
N VAL A 8 11.38 -9.17 -11.22
CA VAL A 8 10.72 -8.17 -12.06
C VAL A 8 9.25 -8.55 -12.20
N ILE A 9 8.35 -7.59 -12.03
CA ILE A 9 6.92 -7.77 -12.28
C ILE A 9 6.49 -7.06 -13.56
N TYR A 10 5.67 -7.74 -14.35
CA TYR A 10 5.04 -7.20 -15.56
C TYR A 10 3.53 -7.15 -15.34
N THR A 11 2.93 -5.99 -15.59
CA THR A 11 1.49 -5.76 -15.44
C THR A 11 0.93 -5.04 -16.67
N THR A 12 -0.34 -5.27 -16.97
CA THR A 12 -1.00 -4.62 -18.11
C THR A 12 -1.26 -3.13 -17.87
N CYS A 13 -1.42 -2.71 -16.61
CA CYS A 13 -1.65 -1.32 -16.23
C CYS A 13 -0.76 -0.92 -15.06
N GLU A 14 -0.43 0.37 -14.98
CA GLU A 14 0.24 1.00 -13.83
C GLU A 14 -0.45 0.54 -12.54
N PRO A 15 0.30 0.04 -11.53
CA PRO A 15 -0.30 -0.44 -10.30
C PRO A 15 -1.09 0.67 -9.59
N CYS A 16 -2.34 0.38 -9.22
CA CYS A 16 -3.08 1.23 -8.30
C CYS A 16 -2.40 1.30 -6.92
N PRO A 17 -2.76 2.23 -6.03
CA PRO A 17 -2.12 2.38 -4.72
C PRO A 17 -2.05 1.10 -3.89
N MET A 18 -3.09 0.25 -3.93
CA MET A 18 -3.09 -1.04 -3.23
C MET A 18 -2.04 -1.99 -3.79
N CYS A 19 -2.01 -2.17 -5.11
CA CYS A 19 -1.07 -3.06 -5.78
C CYS A 19 0.37 -2.56 -5.61
N LEU A 20 0.60 -1.25 -5.71
CA LEU A 20 1.91 -0.66 -5.48
C LEU A 20 2.41 -0.93 -4.05
N ALA A 21 1.55 -0.79 -3.04
CA ALA A 21 1.89 -1.13 -1.66
C ALA A 21 2.23 -2.62 -1.49
N ALA A 22 1.48 -3.52 -2.15
CA ALA A 22 1.76 -4.95 -2.11
C ALA A 22 3.12 -5.29 -2.75
N ILE A 23 3.43 -4.69 -3.91
CA ILE A 23 4.73 -4.85 -4.59
C ILE A 23 5.87 -4.32 -3.70
N TRP A 24 5.67 -3.20 -3.01
CA TRP A 24 6.63 -2.64 -2.06
C TRP A 24 6.92 -3.57 -0.89
N TRP A 25 5.87 -4.13 -0.26
CA TRP A 25 6.02 -5.10 0.82
C TRP A 25 6.69 -6.40 0.37
N ALA A 26 6.45 -6.82 -0.88
CA ALA A 26 7.07 -8.00 -1.47
C ALA A 26 8.54 -7.79 -1.87
N ARG A 27 9.08 -6.56 -1.79
CA ARG A 27 10.48 -6.24 -2.13
C ARG A 27 10.83 -6.56 -3.59
N ILE A 28 9.91 -6.33 -4.53
CA ILE A 28 10.18 -6.50 -5.98
C ILE A 28 10.95 -5.28 -6.49
N ASP A 29 11.97 -5.51 -7.33
CA ASP A 29 12.93 -4.46 -7.71
C ASP A 29 12.48 -3.63 -8.91
N THR A 30 11.68 -4.19 -9.81
CA THR A 30 11.29 -3.50 -11.05
C THR A 30 9.87 -3.84 -11.47
N ILE A 31 9.13 -2.81 -11.89
CA ILE A 31 7.77 -2.90 -12.42
C ILE A 31 7.80 -2.42 -13.87
N TYR A 32 7.41 -3.28 -14.81
CA TYR A 32 7.06 -2.88 -16.17
C TYR A 32 5.54 -2.86 -16.32
N TYR A 33 5.00 -1.78 -16.87
CA TYR A 33 3.57 -1.65 -17.12
C TYR A 33 3.30 -1.07 -18.51
N ALA A 34 2.16 -1.42 -19.12
CA ALA A 34 1.80 -0.96 -20.46
C ALA A 34 0.89 0.27 -20.44
N SER A 35 -0.28 0.17 -19.81
CA SER A 35 -1.25 1.28 -19.69
C SER A 35 -1.02 2.11 -18.42
N THR A 36 -1.39 3.39 -18.44
CA THR A 36 -1.27 4.32 -17.32
C THR A 36 -2.52 4.34 -16.44
N ARG A 37 -2.41 4.89 -15.22
CA ARG A 37 -3.58 5.15 -14.36
C ARG A 37 -4.62 6.05 -15.04
N ASP A 38 -4.19 6.94 -15.93
CA ASP A 38 -5.09 7.84 -16.66
C ASP A 38 -5.86 7.07 -17.74
N ASP A 39 -5.22 6.08 -18.39
CA ASP A 39 -5.91 5.18 -19.31
C ASP A 39 -7.00 4.37 -18.59
N ALA A 40 -6.70 3.89 -17.38
CA ALA A 40 -7.67 3.21 -16.52
C ALA A 40 -8.82 4.15 -16.10
N ALA A 41 -8.51 5.40 -15.74
CA ALA A 41 -9.52 6.40 -15.39
C ALA A 41 -10.48 6.71 -16.56
N ARG A 42 -9.97 6.79 -17.80
CA ARG A 42 -10.81 7.03 -18.99
C ARG A 42 -11.84 5.93 -19.25
N ILE A 43 -11.62 4.71 -18.77
CA ILE A 43 -12.57 3.60 -18.90
C ILE A 43 -13.36 3.33 -17.62
N GLY A 44 -13.28 4.23 -16.63
CA GLY A 44 -14.13 4.22 -15.45
C GLY A 44 -13.55 3.53 -14.22
N PHE A 45 -12.23 3.26 -14.17
CA PHE A 45 -11.60 2.81 -12.93
C PHE A 45 -11.13 3.98 -12.06
N ASP A 46 -11.10 3.74 -10.74
CA ASP A 46 -10.82 4.78 -9.73
C ASP A 46 -9.33 4.95 -9.40
N ASP A 47 -8.40 4.32 -10.13
CA ASP A 47 -6.96 4.28 -9.81
C ASP A 47 -6.38 5.68 -9.54
N ALA A 48 -6.63 6.62 -10.46
CA ALA A 48 -6.16 8.00 -10.35
C ALA A 48 -6.80 8.74 -9.15
N ALA A 49 -8.10 8.54 -8.93
CA ALA A 49 -8.81 9.12 -7.79
C ALA A 49 -8.30 8.58 -6.45
N LEU A 50 -7.98 7.28 -6.39
CA LEU A 50 -7.41 6.65 -5.19
C LEU A 50 -6.01 7.19 -4.90
N TYR A 51 -5.18 7.45 -5.92
CA TYR A 51 -3.89 8.13 -5.74
C TYR A 51 -4.03 9.54 -5.14
N GLN A 52 -5.03 10.30 -5.56
CA GLN A 52 -5.33 11.61 -4.98
C GLN A 52 -5.77 11.47 -3.53
N GLU A 53 -6.73 10.57 -3.25
CA GLU A 53 -7.29 10.33 -1.92
C GLU A 53 -6.22 9.98 -0.87
N ILE A 54 -5.27 9.10 -1.20
CA ILE A 54 -4.22 8.71 -0.24
C ILE A 54 -3.24 9.86 0.06
N SER A 55 -3.07 10.80 -0.85
CA SER A 55 -2.20 11.96 -0.68
C SER A 55 -2.79 13.05 0.21
N LEU A 56 -4.11 13.02 0.43
CA LEU A 56 -4.80 13.96 1.30
C LEU A 56 -4.49 13.70 2.77
N PRO A 57 -4.44 14.76 3.61
CA PRO A 57 -4.49 14.61 5.06
C PRO A 57 -5.67 13.74 5.48
N VAL A 58 -5.50 12.92 6.51
CA VAL A 58 -6.50 11.94 6.96
C VAL A 58 -7.89 12.55 7.17
N HIS A 59 -7.97 13.77 7.70
CA HIS A 59 -9.23 14.48 7.95
C HIS A 59 -9.89 15.08 6.70
N GLN A 60 -9.22 15.07 5.55
CA GLN A 60 -9.72 15.57 4.26
C GLN A 60 -10.13 14.45 3.31
N ARG A 61 -9.89 13.19 3.70
CA ARG A 61 -10.27 12.01 2.92
C ARG A 61 -11.79 11.87 2.88
N ARG A 62 -12.32 11.49 1.72
CA ARG A 62 -13.72 11.15 1.48
C ARG A 62 -14.17 9.99 2.34
N LEU A 63 -13.32 8.97 2.53
CA LEU A 63 -13.60 7.89 3.46
C LEU A 63 -13.23 8.32 4.88
N PRO A 64 -14.19 8.41 5.83
CA PRO A 64 -13.87 8.85 7.18
C PRO A 64 -12.99 7.82 7.90
N LEU A 65 -11.79 8.24 8.29
CA LEU A 65 -10.91 7.47 9.17
C LEU A 65 -11.10 7.99 10.60
N ILE A 66 -11.94 7.29 11.37
CA ILE A 66 -12.23 7.65 12.76
C ILE A 66 -11.26 6.92 13.68
N GLN A 67 -10.31 7.65 14.27
CA GLN A 67 -9.39 7.09 15.24
C GLN A 67 -10.13 6.74 16.54
N GLN A 68 -9.93 5.51 17.04
CA GLN A 68 -10.43 5.04 18.34
C GLN A 68 -9.23 4.58 19.17
N PRO A 69 -8.60 5.48 19.95
CA PRO A 69 -7.45 5.12 20.77
C PRO A 69 -7.79 4.02 21.78
N SER A 70 -6.85 3.10 22.00
CA SER A 70 -7.04 1.98 22.92
C SER A 70 -5.72 1.56 23.55
N ASP A 71 -5.69 1.44 24.87
CA ASP A 71 -4.51 0.96 25.59
C ASP A 71 -4.11 -0.46 25.17
N LYS A 72 -5.11 -1.30 24.85
CA LYS A 72 -4.88 -2.65 24.30
C LYS A 72 -4.22 -2.60 22.93
N ALA A 73 -4.68 -1.70 22.05
CA ALA A 73 -4.04 -1.54 20.73
C ALA A 73 -2.59 -1.01 20.88
N ALA A 74 -2.36 -0.07 21.78
CA ALA A 74 -1.02 0.43 22.08
C ALA A 74 -0.12 -0.66 22.71
N GLN A 75 -0.69 -1.55 23.53
CA GLN A 75 0.01 -2.69 24.10
C GLN A 75 0.46 -3.67 23.02
N LEU A 76 -0.39 -4.02 22.04
CA LEU A 76 0.00 -4.90 20.93
C LEU A 76 1.21 -4.34 20.15
N MET A 77 1.26 -3.02 19.95
CA MET A 77 2.41 -2.37 19.30
C MET A 77 3.69 -2.50 20.15
N ARG A 78 3.60 -2.34 21.47
CA ARG A 78 4.74 -2.54 22.40
C ARG A 78 5.20 -3.99 22.43
N GLU A 79 4.27 -4.95 22.49
CA GLU A 79 4.58 -6.37 22.47
C GLU A 79 5.35 -6.76 21.19
N TRP A 80 4.98 -6.20 20.03
CA TRP A 80 5.78 -6.37 18.81
C TRP A 80 7.17 -5.71 18.91
N ILE A 81 7.32 -4.59 19.60
CA ILE A 81 8.63 -3.95 19.82
C ILE A 81 9.51 -4.83 20.73
N GLU A 82 8.95 -5.44 21.76
CA GLU A 82 9.67 -6.23 22.76
C GLU A 82 9.94 -7.68 22.31
N LYS A 83 9.21 -8.18 21.31
CA LYS A 83 9.41 -9.53 20.78
C LYS A 83 10.81 -9.72 20.18
N GLU A 84 11.65 -10.49 20.87
CA GLU A 84 13.06 -10.72 20.50
C GLU A 84 13.23 -11.53 19.20
N ASP A 85 12.34 -12.48 18.94
CA ASP A 85 12.36 -13.41 17.81
C ASP A 85 11.47 -12.95 16.63
N LYS A 86 11.09 -11.68 16.59
CA LYS A 86 10.28 -11.15 15.48
C LYS A 86 11.09 -11.08 14.17
N ILE A 87 10.40 -11.27 13.05
CA ILE A 87 10.99 -11.05 11.73
C ILE A 87 10.60 -9.64 11.25
N PRO A 88 11.57 -8.76 10.95
CA PRO A 88 11.29 -7.40 10.44
C PRO A 88 10.81 -7.45 8.98
N TYR A 89 10.04 -6.44 8.57
CA TYR A 89 9.45 -6.35 7.22
C TYR A 89 10.09 -5.27 6.38
#